data_AF-A0A942JHX0-F1
#
_entry.id   AF-A0A942JHX0-F1
#
_cell.length_a   1.000
_cell.length_b   1.000
_cell.length_c   1.000
_cell.angle_alpha   90.00
_cell.angle_beta   90.00
_cell.angle_gamma   90.00
#
_symmetry.space_group_name_H-M   'P 1'
#
loop_
_entity.id
_entity.type
_entity.pdbx_description
1 polymer ?
#
loop_
_entity_poly.entity_id
_entity_poly.type
_entity_poly.pdbx_seq_one_letter_code
_entity_poly.pdbx_strand_id
1 'polypeptide(L)'
;MVLEGLRVVSDEEYSLCLNEGCDVVYHSGLDTLYRKDQVRVPVWFKNDASPRYICYCNKVTVEQLEDAVRNKGARTLRDLVKVTAVMKNGDCERQNPTGKCCSTAIMKIVHDILQSG
;
A
#
# COMPACT_ATOMS: atom_id res chain seq x y z
N MET A 1 0.16 26.82 -8.11
CA MET A 1 1.62 26.93 -7.88
C MET A 1 2.28 25.80 -8.67
N VAL A 2 3.22 26.16 -9.53
CA VAL A 2 3.48 25.53 -10.84
C VAL A 2 4.24 24.22 -10.73
N LEU A 3 3.75 23.16 -11.39
CA LEU A 3 4.57 22.26 -12.21
C LEU A 3 3.77 21.88 -13.46
N GLU A 4 4.39 22.10 -14.61
CA GLU A 4 3.87 21.78 -15.93
C GLU A 4 3.66 20.26 -16.10
N GLY A 5 2.59 19.87 -16.80
CA GLY A 5 2.57 18.60 -17.54
C GLY A 5 1.84 17.38 -16.95
N LEU A 6 0.97 17.50 -15.94
CA LEU A 6 0.08 16.38 -15.57
C LEU A 6 -1.37 16.87 -15.40
N ARG A 7 -2.22 16.46 -16.36
CA ARG A 7 -3.69 16.63 -16.30
C ARG A 7 -4.21 16.07 -14.98
N VAL A 8 -5.07 16.83 -14.31
CA VAL A 8 -5.99 16.32 -13.28
C VAL A 8 -6.74 15.12 -13.88
N VAL A 9 -6.54 13.93 -13.32
CA VAL A 9 -7.25 12.72 -13.75
C VAL A 9 -8.59 12.70 -13.02
N SER A 10 -9.57 13.36 -13.65
CA SER A 10 -11.01 13.37 -13.38
C SER A 10 -11.50 13.77 -11.97
N ASP A 11 -12.72 14.30 -11.92
CA ASP A 11 -13.49 14.58 -10.69
C ASP A 11 -14.30 13.33 -10.26
N GLU A 12 -13.93 12.15 -10.78
CA GLU A 12 -14.64 10.90 -10.54
C GLU A 12 -14.14 10.26 -9.25
N GLU A 13 -15.06 9.94 -8.34
CA GLU A 13 -14.75 9.10 -7.18
C GLU A 13 -14.43 7.68 -7.66
N TYR A 14 -13.17 7.28 -7.52
CA TYR A 14 -12.71 5.92 -7.77
C TYR A 14 -12.81 5.07 -6.49
N SER A 15 -13.26 3.83 -6.66
CA SER A 15 -13.29 2.79 -5.62
C SER A 15 -12.24 1.72 -5.90
N LEU A 16 -11.71 1.12 -4.83
CA LEU A 16 -10.76 0.01 -4.93
C LEU A 16 -11.48 -1.35 -4.93
N CYS A 17 -11.12 -2.22 -5.86
CA CYS A 17 -11.51 -3.62 -5.80
C CYS A 17 -10.57 -4.38 -4.85
N LEU A 18 -11.05 -4.67 -3.63
CA LEU A 18 -10.26 -5.34 -2.59
C LEU A 18 -10.17 -6.88 -2.74
N ASN A 19 -10.85 -7.47 -3.73
CA ASN A 19 -10.74 -8.91 -3.99
C ASN A 19 -9.32 -9.23 -4.49
N GLU A 20 -8.60 -10.07 -3.75
CA GLU A 20 -7.19 -10.37 -3.96
C GLU A 20 -6.93 -11.09 -5.30
N GLY A 21 -7.90 -11.89 -5.76
CA GLY A 21 -7.84 -12.63 -7.04
C GLY A 21 -8.39 -11.86 -8.24
N CYS A 22 -8.86 -10.63 -8.06
CA CYS A 22 -9.42 -9.82 -9.15
C CYS A 22 -8.36 -8.94 -9.80
N ASP A 23 -8.28 -8.93 -11.13
CA ASP A 23 -7.33 -8.09 -11.87
C ASP A 23 -7.66 -6.60 -11.85
N VAL A 24 -8.88 -6.22 -11.48
CA VAL A 24 -9.28 -4.82 -11.32
C VAL A 24 -8.66 -4.25 -10.06
N VAL A 25 -8.05 -3.08 -10.17
CA VAL A 25 -7.53 -2.28 -9.05
C VAL A 25 -8.52 -1.19 -8.69
N TYR A 26 -8.81 -0.28 -9.63
CA TYR A 26 -9.77 0.81 -9.44
C TYR A 26 -10.98 0.62 -10.34
N HIS A 27 -12.13 1.10 -9.88
CA HIS A 27 -13.32 1.23 -10.71
C HIS A 27 -14.06 2.52 -10.38
N SER A 28 -14.77 3.07 -11.36
CA SER A 28 -15.73 4.16 -11.15
C SER A 28 -16.97 3.94 -12.00
N GLY A 29 -18.15 4.16 -11.42
CA GLY A 29 -19.42 3.85 -12.06
C GLY A 29 -19.52 2.38 -12.51
N LEU A 30 -20.20 2.16 -13.63
CA LEU A 30 -20.43 0.82 -14.20
C LEU A 30 -19.36 0.42 -15.23
N ASP A 31 -18.71 1.38 -15.89
CA ASP A 31 -17.95 1.11 -17.12
C ASP A 31 -16.45 1.42 -17.01
N THR A 32 -16.00 2.15 -15.99
CA THR A 32 -14.58 2.51 -15.86
C THR A 32 -13.86 1.52 -14.95
N LEU A 33 -12.94 0.75 -15.52
CA LEU A 33 -12.11 -0.23 -14.82
C LEU A 33 -10.62 0.03 -15.12
N TYR A 34 -9.80 0.04 -14.07
CA TYR A 34 -8.34 0.06 -14.18
C TYR A 34 -7.77 -1.23 -13.62
N ARG A 35 -7.01 -1.96 -14.43
CA ARG A 35 -6.43 -3.26 -14.10
C ARG A 35 -4.99 -3.14 -13.60
N LYS A 36 -4.45 -4.23 -13.05
CA LYS A 36 -3.09 -4.32 -12.50
C LYS A 36 -2.00 -3.86 -13.47
N ASP A 37 -2.15 -4.16 -14.76
CA ASP A 37 -1.22 -3.77 -15.83
C ASP A 37 -1.33 -2.29 -16.24
N GLN A 38 -2.40 -1.61 -15.82
CA GLN A 38 -2.64 -0.19 -16.10
C GLN A 38 -2.23 0.73 -14.94
N VAL A 39 -1.84 0.18 -13.79
CA VAL A 39 -1.34 0.94 -12.64
C VAL A 39 0.18 0.90 -12.57
N ARG A 40 0.78 1.96 -12.04
CA ARG A 40 2.25 2.13 -12.02
C ARG A 40 2.98 1.25 -10.99
N VAL A 41 2.25 0.70 -10.03
CA VAL A 41 2.82 -0.06 -8.91
C VAL A 41 1.96 -1.31 -8.64
N PRO A 42 2.57 -2.44 -8.25
CA PRO A 42 1.84 -3.59 -7.74
C PRO A 42 1.04 -3.21 -6.50
N VAL A 43 -0.17 -3.76 -6.36
CA VAL A 43 -1.09 -3.43 -5.26
C VAL A 43 -1.06 -4.54 -4.21
N TRP A 44 -0.54 -4.27 -3.01
CA TRP A 44 -0.14 -5.30 -2.03
C TRP A 44 -1.19 -6.31 -1.58
N PHE A 45 -2.48 -6.00 -1.70
CA PHE A 45 -3.58 -6.92 -1.39
C PHE A 45 -4.03 -7.76 -2.59
N LYS A 46 -3.31 -7.71 -3.72
CA LYS A 46 -3.50 -8.64 -4.84
C LYS A 46 -2.58 -9.84 -4.66
N ASN A 47 -3.08 -11.04 -4.96
CA ASN A 47 -2.36 -12.29 -4.72
C ASN A 47 -1.02 -12.40 -5.46
N ASP A 48 -0.91 -11.76 -6.62
CA ASP A 48 0.27 -11.75 -7.47
C ASP A 48 1.11 -10.48 -7.35
N ALA A 49 0.87 -9.65 -6.33
CA ALA A 49 1.62 -8.42 -6.12
C ALA A 49 3.10 -8.71 -5.84
N SER A 50 3.98 -8.30 -6.76
CA SER A 50 5.42 -8.43 -6.61
C SER A 50 6.15 -7.19 -7.15
N PRO A 51 6.88 -6.44 -6.31
CA PRO A 51 6.98 -6.58 -4.85
C PRO A 51 5.68 -6.24 -4.11
N ARG A 52 5.45 -6.84 -2.94
CA ARG A 52 4.26 -6.60 -2.11
C ARG A 52 4.46 -5.42 -1.16
N TYR A 53 4.31 -4.19 -1.66
CA TYR A 53 4.59 -2.97 -0.91
C TYR A 53 3.53 -2.63 0.15
N ILE A 54 3.90 -2.68 1.44
CA ILE A 54 3.03 -2.16 2.51
C ILE A 54 3.15 -0.64 2.67
N CYS A 55 4.32 -0.08 2.38
CA CYS A 55 4.55 1.37 2.39
C CYS A 55 5.15 1.83 1.06
N TYR A 56 4.30 2.35 0.19
CA TYR A 56 4.71 2.86 -1.12
C TYR A 56 5.69 4.02 -1.04
N CYS A 57 5.51 4.92 -0.05
CA CYS A 57 6.35 6.11 0.13
C CYS A 57 7.83 5.78 0.35
N ASN A 58 8.12 4.68 1.06
CA ASN A 58 9.47 4.28 1.41
C ASN A 58 9.84 2.91 0.82
N LYS A 59 9.02 2.40 -0.11
CA LYS A 59 9.16 1.10 -0.77
C LYS A 59 9.42 -0.07 0.20
N VAL A 60 8.76 -0.05 1.36
CA VAL A 60 8.83 -1.15 2.33
C VAL A 60 7.83 -2.23 1.95
N THR A 61 8.30 -3.47 1.90
CA THR A 61 7.51 -4.66 1.57
C THR A 61 6.91 -5.31 2.82
N VAL A 62 5.87 -6.14 2.64
CA VAL A 62 5.31 -6.91 3.75
C VAL A 62 6.34 -7.92 4.29
N GLU A 63 7.18 -8.48 3.42
CA GLU A 63 8.23 -9.43 3.83
C GLU A 63 9.28 -8.76 4.74
N GLN A 64 9.67 -7.51 4.44
CA GLN A 64 10.53 -6.71 5.33
C GLN A 64 9.84 -6.37 6.66
N LEU A 65 8.52 -6.16 6.64
CA LEU A 65 7.73 -5.93 7.86
C LEU A 65 7.67 -7.19 8.73
N GLU A 66 7.43 -8.35 8.10
CA GLU A 66 7.40 -9.66 8.76
C GLU A 66 8.75 -10.00 9.40
N ASP A 67 9.86 -9.79 8.68
CA ASP A 67 11.22 -9.95 9.20
C ASP A 67 11.47 -9.04 10.41
N ALA A 68 11.03 -7.77 10.35
CA ALA A 68 11.19 -6.84 11.46
C ALA A 68 10.45 -7.30 12.72
N VAL A 69 9.25 -7.89 12.58
CA VAL A 69 8.47 -8.40 13.71
C VAL A 69 9.04 -9.72 14.22
N ARG A 70 9.26 -10.71 13.34
CA ARG A 70 9.65 -12.07 13.75
C ARG A 70 11.10 -12.16 14.21
N ASN A 71 12.01 -11.50 13.50
CA ASN A 71 13.46 -11.69 13.71
C ASN A 71 14.13 -10.52 14.43
N LYS A 72 13.59 -9.30 14.31
CA LYS A 72 14.19 -8.08 14.90
C LYS A 72 13.43 -7.54 16.12
N GLY A 73 12.37 -8.23 16.55
CA GLY A 73 11.64 -7.91 17.78
C GLY A 73 10.81 -6.62 17.72
N ALA A 74 10.52 -6.08 16.53
CA ALA A 74 9.68 -4.89 16.42
C ALA A 74 8.23 -5.21 16.85
N ARG A 75 7.63 -4.38 17.70
CA ARG A 75 6.25 -4.56 18.20
C ARG A 75 5.39 -3.32 18.05
N THR A 76 6.00 -2.15 18.00
CA THR A 76 5.30 -0.87 17.85
C THR A 76 5.60 -0.22 16.51
N LEU A 77 4.75 0.72 16.07
CA LEU A 77 5.05 1.57 14.91
C LEU A 77 6.40 2.27 15.04
N ARG A 78 6.77 2.70 16.26
CA ARG A 78 8.07 3.35 16.50
C ARG A 78 9.24 2.42 16.22
N ASP A 79 9.14 1.15 16.59
CA ASP A 79 10.18 0.15 16.32
C ASP A 79 10.27 -0.13 14.82
N LEU A 80 9.11 -0.28 14.17
CA LEU A 80 9.03 -0.52 12.73
C LEU A 80 9.66 0.62 11.93
N VAL A 81 9.37 1.88 12.29
CA VAL A 81 9.98 3.06 11.65
C VAL A 81 11.50 3.02 11.79
N LYS A 82 12.02 2.68 12.98
CA LYS A 82 13.47 2.58 13.21
C LYS A 82 14.13 1.47 12.38
N VAL A 83 13.46 0.33 12.25
CA VAL A 83 14.06 -0.88 11.63
C VAL A 83 13.90 -0.91 10.10
N THR A 84 12.78 -0.39 9.58
CA THR A 84 12.41 -0.53 8.16
C THR A 84 12.29 0.79 7.42
N ALA A 85 12.37 1.93 8.12
CA ALA A 85 12.08 3.26 7.59
C ALA A 85 10.64 3.44 7.05
N VAL A 86 9.72 2.56 7.45
CA VAL A 86 8.29 2.71 7.14
C VAL A 86 7.78 4.06 7.63
N MET A 87 6.86 4.68 6.87
CA MET A 87 6.25 5.98 7.19
C MET A 87 7.20 7.20 7.29
N LYS A 88 8.51 7.08 7.01
CA LYS A 88 9.48 8.17 7.23
C LYS A 88 9.29 9.41 6.34
N ASN A 89 8.93 9.22 5.06
CA ASN A 89 8.67 10.31 4.10
C ASN A 89 7.25 10.24 3.51
N GLY A 90 6.22 10.47 4.33
CA GLY A 90 4.82 10.25 3.93
C GLY A 90 4.29 11.20 2.86
N ASP A 91 3.81 10.63 1.75
CA ASP A 91 3.04 11.29 0.68
C ASP A 91 1.92 10.32 0.23
N CYS A 92 1.20 9.78 1.22
CA CYS A 92 0.34 8.62 1.04
C CYS A 92 -0.86 8.88 0.12
N GLU A 93 -1.36 10.11 0.11
CA GLU A 93 -2.46 10.53 -0.77
C GLU A 93 -2.11 10.35 -2.25
N ARG A 94 -0.84 10.52 -2.61
CA ARG A 94 -0.36 10.39 -3.99
C ARG A 94 0.27 9.03 -4.30
N GLN A 95 0.93 8.42 -3.31
CA GLN A 95 1.74 7.22 -3.54
C GLN A 95 1.06 5.92 -3.14
N ASN A 96 0.15 5.94 -2.15
CA ASN A 96 -0.56 4.73 -1.74
C ASN A 96 -1.80 4.56 -2.61
N PRO A 97 -2.04 3.40 -3.24
CA PRO A 97 -3.26 3.14 -4.00
C PRO A 97 -4.56 3.36 -3.23
N THR A 98 -4.52 3.31 -1.90
CA THR A 98 -5.69 3.61 -1.05
C THR A 98 -5.93 5.09 -0.80
N GLY A 99 -4.99 5.96 -1.19
CA GLY A 99 -4.96 7.38 -0.80
C GLY A 99 -4.79 7.60 0.71
N LYS A 100 -4.56 6.54 1.50
CA LYS A 100 -4.53 6.59 2.97
C LYS A 100 -3.16 6.18 3.52
N CYS A 101 -2.87 6.62 4.75
CA CYS A 101 -1.66 6.19 5.44
C CYS A 101 -1.65 4.66 5.62
N CYS A 102 -0.47 4.05 5.42
CA CYS A 102 -0.25 2.61 5.57
C CYS A 102 -0.31 2.12 7.03
N SER A 103 -0.36 3.01 8.03
CA SER A 103 -0.32 2.66 9.45
C SER A 103 -1.40 1.64 9.85
N THR A 104 -2.64 1.79 9.37
CA THR A 104 -3.73 0.86 9.69
C THR A 104 -3.46 -0.55 9.15
N ALA A 105 -3.02 -0.64 7.87
CA ALA A 105 -2.70 -1.92 7.25
C ALA A 105 -1.50 -2.59 7.94
N ILE A 106 -0.48 -1.81 8.28
CA ILE A 106 0.69 -2.29 9.04
C ILE A 106 0.26 -2.87 10.38
N MET A 107 -0.55 -2.15 11.17
CA MET A 107 -0.95 -2.62 12.48
C MET A 107 -1.80 -3.88 12.42
N LYS A 108 -2.64 -4.03 11.38
CA LYS A 108 -3.36 -5.28 11.14
C LYS A 108 -2.38 -6.44 10.89
N ILE A 109 -1.42 -6.28 9.99
CA ILE A 109 -0.44 -7.32 9.67
C ILE A 109 0.40 -7.69 10.90
N VAL A 110 0.85 -6.70 11.68
CA VAL A 110 1.59 -6.98 12.92
C VAL A 110 0.75 -7.74 13.92
N HIS A 111 -0.52 -7.38 14.10
CA HIS A 111 -1.44 -8.12 14.97
C HIS A 111 -1.59 -9.58 14.53
N ASP A 112 -1.85 -9.80 13.23
CA ASP A 112 -2.02 -11.14 12.65
C ASP A 112 -0.74 -11.99 12.82
N ILE A 113 0.45 -11.41 12.63
CA ILE A 113 1.74 -12.08 12.82
C ILE A 113 1.93 -12.53 14.28
N LEU A 114 1.58 -11.66 15.24
CA LEU A 114 1.79 -11.92 16.67
C LEU A 114 0.77 -12.92 17.25
N GLN A 115 -0.39 -13.08 16.63
CA GLN A 115 -1.39 -14.08 17.03
C GLN A 115 -1.19 -15.44 16.34
N SER A 116 -0.42 -15.49 15.25
CA SER A 116 -0.14 -16.71 14.49
C SER A 116 1.19 -17.38 14.89
N GLY A 117 1.73 -17.03 16.06
CA GLY A 117 3.05 -17.45 16.54
C GLY A 117 2.99 -18.16 17.88
#